data_AF-X1KFI6-F1
#
_entry.id   AF-X1KFI6-F1
#
_cell.length_a   1.000
_cell.length_b   1.000
_cell.length_c   1.000
_cell.angle_alpha   90.00
_cell.angle_beta   90.00
_cell.angle_gamma   90.00
#
_symmetry.space_group_name_H-M   'P 1'
#
loop_
_entity.id
_entity.type
_entity.pdbx_description
1 polymer ?
#
loop_
_entity_poly.entity_id
_entity_poly.type
_entity_poly.pdbx_seq_one_letter_code
_entity_poly.pdbx_strand_id
1 'polypeptide(L)'
;MEYKGDIIEAKERMSAWWNHEIIDRPVFSYYFPKKRGKMYAYLDVFGEDWSLAKNHDEIEVPLNGFEKRAENTYFGGESIPFYFPNYGPGIMAAVLGVKPEFKTGTVWFSRPTKPENIVEHLESVKINQNNEWYSRLLKITEYAAKRAGKNYVISITDIGGVLDTLSSFLGPT
;
A
#
# COMPACT_ATOMS: atom_id res chain seq x y z
N MET A 1 2.28 -19.80 10.24
CA MET A 1 3.74 -19.52 10.23
C MET A 1 3.92 -18.17 10.89
N GLU A 2 4.79 -18.06 11.88
CA GLU A 2 4.91 -16.85 12.70
C GLU A 2 6.17 -16.06 12.31
N TYR A 3 5.99 -14.83 11.82
CA TYR A 3 7.11 -13.97 11.38
C TYR A 3 7.73 -13.18 12.52
N LYS A 4 6.93 -12.86 13.55
CA LYS A 4 7.30 -12.10 14.74
C LYS A 4 6.53 -12.67 15.94
N GLY A 5 7.25 -13.14 16.97
CA GLY A 5 6.67 -13.81 18.13
C GLY A 5 5.90 -12.89 19.08
N ASP A 6 6.28 -11.62 19.12
CA ASP A 6 5.74 -10.56 19.95
C ASP A 6 4.82 -9.61 19.13
N ILE A 7 4.17 -10.10 18.07
CA ILE A 7 3.35 -9.26 17.18
C ILE A 7 2.18 -8.57 17.89
N ILE A 8 1.60 -9.21 18.91
CA ILE A 8 0.48 -8.65 19.69
C ILE A 8 1.00 -7.47 20.53
N GLU A 9 2.05 -7.67 21.30
CA GLU A 9 2.68 -6.62 22.11
C GLU A 9 3.15 -5.45 21.23
N ALA A 10 3.77 -5.72 20.08
CA ALA A 10 4.18 -4.68 19.14
C ALA A 10 3.00 -3.84 18.62
N LYS A 11 1.85 -4.47 18.35
CA LYS A 11 0.62 -3.76 17.96
C LYS A 11 0.09 -2.89 19.09
N GLU A 12 0.03 -3.42 20.31
CA GLU A 12 -0.44 -2.69 21.50
C GLU A 12 0.43 -1.45 21.76
N ARG A 13 1.76 -1.60 21.70
CA ARG A 13 2.70 -0.48 21.87
C ARG A 13 2.59 0.56 20.76
N MET A 14 2.45 0.13 19.51
CA MET A 14 2.22 1.04 18.37
C MET A 14 0.88 1.78 18.52
N SER A 15 -0.18 1.11 18.98
CA SER A 15 -1.48 1.73 19.26
C SER A 15 -1.40 2.76 20.40
N ALA A 16 -0.73 2.43 21.49
CA ALA A 16 -0.50 3.36 22.61
C ALA A 16 0.23 4.64 22.14
N TRP A 17 1.25 4.48 21.29
CA TRP A 17 1.95 5.61 20.69
C TRP A 17 1.04 6.47 19.79
N TRP A 18 0.24 5.84 18.92
CA TRP A 18 -0.75 6.54 18.09
C TRP A 18 -1.85 7.24 18.90
N ASN A 19 -2.16 6.74 20.10
CA ASN A 19 -3.11 7.33 21.03
C ASN A 19 -2.46 8.37 21.97
N HIS A 20 -1.19 8.71 21.75
CA HIS A 20 -0.43 9.67 22.56
C HIS A 20 -0.31 9.26 24.03
N GLU A 21 -0.37 7.96 24.33
CA GLU A 21 -0.20 7.43 25.67
C GLU A 21 1.28 7.49 26.09
N ILE A 22 1.51 7.74 27.39
CA ILE A 22 2.87 7.69 27.95
C ILE A 22 3.23 6.22 28.19
N ILE A 23 4.17 5.73 27.40
CA ILE A 23 4.74 4.38 27.53
C ILE A 23 6.17 4.44 28.08
N ASP A 24 6.65 3.30 28.54
CA ASP A 24 7.96 3.10 29.19
C ASP A 24 9.18 3.51 28.35
N ARG A 25 9.08 3.45 27.02
CA ARG A 25 10.12 3.87 26.06
C ARG A 25 9.52 4.25 24.70
N PRO A 26 10.24 5.02 23.87
CA PRO A 26 9.84 5.24 22.48
C PRO A 26 9.62 3.93 21.71
N VAL A 27 8.67 3.98 20.77
CA VAL A 27 8.49 2.94 19.75
C VAL A 27 9.65 3.02 18.76
N PHE A 28 10.24 1.87 18.43
CA PHE A 28 11.35 1.78 17.49
C PHE A 28 11.22 0.52 16.64
N SER A 29 11.40 0.65 15.33
CA SER A 29 11.26 -0.44 14.38
C SER A 29 12.56 -0.62 13.60
N TYR A 30 13.02 -1.87 13.51
CA TYR A 30 14.18 -2.23 12.71
C TYR A 30 14.02 -3.65 12.17
N TYR A 31 14.72 -3.95 11.09
CA TYR A 31 14.69 -5.26 10.47
C TYR A 31 15.99 -5.56 9.75
N PHE A 32 16.34 -6.84 9.67
CA PHE A 32 17.56 -7.34 9.02
C PHE A 32 17.34 -8.81 8.63
N PRO A 33 18.19 -9.44 7.80
CA PRO A 33 17.94 -10.78 7.32
C PRO A 33 18.41 -11.78 8.38
N LYS A 34 17.66 -12.86 8.59
CA LYS A 34 18.08 -13.93 9.51
C LYS A 34 19.40 -14.57 9.10
N LYS A 35 19.81 -14.47 7.83
CA LYS A 35 21.07 -14.98 7.29
C LYS A 35 21.95 -13.86 6.75
N ARG A 36 23.22 -13.81 7.18
CA ARG A 36 24.24 -12.85 6.70
C ARG A 36 24.41 -12.96 5.17
N GLY A 37 24.63 -11.83 4.50
CA GLY A 37 25.01 -11.77 3.08
C GLY A 37 23.87 -11.62 2.06
N LYS A 38 22.60 -11.47 2.49
CA LYS A 38 21.44 -11.30 1.59
C LYS A 38 20.86 -9.87 1.57
N MET A 39 21.72 -8.85 1.50
CA MET A 39 21.33 -7.43 1.59
C MET A 39 20.44 -6.92 0.44
N TYR A 40 20.42 -7.58 -0.71
CA TYR A 40 19.63 -7.15 -1.87
C TYR A 40 18.15 -7.56 -1.84
N ALA A 41 17.73 -8.38 -0.88
CA ALA A 41 16.34 -8.85 -0.75
C ALA A 41 15.37 -7.84 -0.08
N TYR A 42 15.79 -6.58 0.09
CA TYR A 42 15.21 -5.67 1.08
C TYR A 42 14.30 -4.57 0.55
N LEU A 43 14.53 -4.08 -0.67
CA LEU A 43 13.74 -2.98 -1.25
C LEU A 43 12.27 -3.39 -1.46
N ASP A 44 12.02 -4.67 -1.71
CA ASP A 44 10.68 -5.24 -1.93
C ASP A 44 9.90 -5.62 -0.66
N VAL A 45 10.47 -5.47 0.55
CA VAL A 45 9.72 -5.76 1.79
C VAL A 45 8.77 -4.61 2.14
N PHE A 46 9.04 -3.39 1.65
CA PHE A 46 8.33 -2.17 2.06
C PHE A 46 7.67 -1.41 0.89
N GLY A 47 7.34 -2.08 -0.21
CA GLY A 47 6.33 -1.55 -1.14
C GLY A 47 6.78 -1.02 -2.49
N GLU A 48 8.04 -1.24 -2.89
CA GLU A 48 8.49 -0.94 -4.27
C GLU A 48 8.05 -1.99 -5.30
N ASP A 49 7.18 -2.93 -4.91
CA ASP A 49 6.65 -3.95 -5.79
C ASP A 49 5.48 -3.41 -6.63
N TRP A 50 5.79 -3.07 -7.88
CA TRP A 50 4.83 -2.60 -8.87
C TRP A 50 4.10 -3.72 -9.63
N SER A 51 4.30 -4.99 -9.27
CA SER A 51 3.69 -6.12 -9.99
C SER A 51 2.17 -6.09 -9.94
N LEU A 52 1.59 -5.67 -8.81
CA LEU A 52 0.15 -5.52 -8.67
C LEU A 52 -0.39 -4.36 -9.52
N ALA A 53 0.33 -3.25 -9.60
CA ALA A 53 0.00 -2.15 -10.51
C ALA A 53 0.16 -2.50 -12.00
N LYS A 54 0.94 -3.53 -12.34
CA LYS A 54 1.08 -4.04 -13.72
C LYS A 54 0.02 -5.07 -14.07
N ASN A 55 -0.21 -6.01 -13.16
CA ASN A 55 -1.14 -7.12 -13.29
C ASN A 55 -2.23 -7.00 -12.20
N HIS A 56 -3.23 -6.18 -12.49
CA HIS A 56 -4.14 -5.63 -11.48
C HIS A 56 -4.91 -6.66 -10.64
N ASP A 57 -5.12 -7.86 -11.15
CA ASP A 57 -5.90 -8.91 -10.48
C ASP A 57 -5.01 -10.05 -9.92
N GLU A 58 -3.68 -9.99 -10.09
CA GLU A 58 -2.74 -11.08 -9.77
C GLU A 58 -2.04 -10.91 -8.40
N ILE A 59 -2.80 -10.67 -7.33
CA ILE A 59 -2.27 -10.46 -5.96
C ILE A 59 -1.44 -11.62 -5.40
N GLU A 60 -1.67 -12.84 -5.87
CA GLU A 60 -0.98 -14.06 -5.42
C GLU A 60 0.54 -13.95 -5.58
N VAL A 61 1.01 -13.43 -6.71
CA VAL A 61 2.45 -13.36 -7.03
C VAL A 61 3.21 -12.45 -6.06
N PRO A 62 2.84 -11.15 -5.91
CA PRO A 62 3.52 -10.27 -4.97
C PRO A 62 3.35 -10.72 -3.52
N LEU A 63 2.19 -11.27 -3.13
CA LEU A 63 1.94 -11.70 -1.76
C LEU A 63 2.77 -12.94 -1.37
N ASN A 64 2.89 -13.93 -2.27
CA ASN A 64 3.83 -15.05 -2.11
C ASN A 64 5.29 -14.55 -1.99
N GLY A 65 5.66 -13.56 -2.82
CA GLY A 65 6.98 -12.94 -2.77
C GLY A 65 7.26 -12.27 -1.42
N PHE A 66 6.30 -11.50 -0.92
CA PHE A 66 6.35 -10.89 0.41
C PHE A 66 6.50 -11.93 1.52
N GLU A 67 5.64 -12.94 1.56
CA GLU A 67 5.65 -13.97 2.62
C GLU A 67 7.00 -14.69 2.67
N LYS A 68 7.55 -15.07 1.51
CA LYS A 68 8.89 -15.69 1.40
C LYS A 68 10.01 -14.75 1.89
N ARG A 69 9.89 -13.44 1.68
CA ARG A 69 10.85 -12.47 2.21
C ARG A 69 10.67 -12.33 3.73
N ALA A 70 9.44 -12.22 4.22
CA ALA A 70 9.13 -12.12 5.64
C ALA A 70 9.66 -13.32 6.45
N GLU A 71 9.59 -14.53 5.91
CA GLU A 71 10.22 -15.72 6.51
C GLU A 71 11.71 -15.54 6.82
N ASN A 72 12.41 -14.83 5.93
CA ASN A 72 13.85 -14.63 5.99
C ASN A 72 14.26 -13.32 6.70
N THR A 73 13.29 -12.56 7.19
CA THR A 73 13.50 -11.26 7.86
C THR A 73 13.29 -11.39 9.36
N TYR A 74 14.19 -10.79 10.14
CA TYR A 74 14.00 -10.52 11.55
C TYR A 74 13.30 -9.17 11.71
N PHE A 75 12.25 -9.15 12.52
CA PHE A 75 11.42 -7.96 12.78
C PHE A 75 11.58 -7.52 14.25
N GLY A 76 12.47 -6.56 14.48
CA GLY A 76 12.86 -6.10 15.81
C GLY A 76 12.08 -4.88 16.30
N GLY A 77 11.98 -4.74 17.62
CA GLY A 77 11.17 -3.70 18.26
C GLY A 77 9.71 -3.81 17.83
N GLU A 78 9.08 -2.69 17.51
CA GLU A 78 7.69 -2.65 17.02
C GLU A 78 7.59 -2.74 15.49
N SER A 79 8.60 -3.29 14.83
CA SER A 79 8.55 -3.58 13.40
C SER A 79 7.53 -4.69 13.14
N ILE A 80 6.32 -4.32 12.76
CA ILE A 80 5.26 -5.29 12.45
C ILE A 80 5.40 -5.69 10.97
N PRO A 81 5.47 -6.99 10.63
CA PRO A 81 5.47 -7.42 9.24
C PRO A 81 4.18 -6.92 8.55
N PHE A 82 4.31 -6.29 7.40
CA PHE A 82 3.16 -5.82 6.65
C PHE A 82 3.33 -5.98 5.13
N TYR A 83 2.23 -6.24 4.44
CA TYR A 83 2.17 -6.19 2.99
C TYR A 83 1.40 -4.94 2.54
N PHE A 84 1.92 -4.27 1.51
CA PHE A 84 1.34 -3.08 0.91
C PHE A 84 0.87 -3.39 -0.52
N PRO A 85 -0.46 -3.50 -0.75
CA PRO A 85 -1.01 -3.76 -2.08
C PRO A 85 -0.90 -2.50 -2.95
N ASN A 86 0.25 -2.31 -3.60
CA ASN A 86 0.58 -1.07 -4.30
C ASN A 86 -0.08 -0.97 -5.69
N TYR A 87 -1.10 -0.13 -5.82
CA TYR A 87 -1.67 0.30 -7.11
C TYR A 87 -1.22 1.70 -7.54
N GLY A 88 -0.28 2.31 -6.84
CA GLY A 88 0.25 3.65 -7.06
C GLY A 88 -0.59 4.80 -6.48
N PRO A 89 0.04 5.96 -6.22
CA PRO A 89 -0.53 7.08 -5.47
C PRO A 89 -1.77 7.70 -6.10
N GLY A 90 -1.92 7.64 -7.43
CA GLY A 90 -3.06 8.24 -8.13
C GLY A 90 -4.29 7.35 -8.20
N ILE A 91 -4.34 6.21 -7.50
CA ILE A 91 -5.41 5.22 -7.66
C ILE A 91 -6.80 5.77 -7.34
N MET A 92 -6.89 6.79 -6.46
CA MET A 92 -8.16 7.47 -6.20
C MET A 92 -8.70 8.19 -7.43
N ALA A 93 -7.84 8.71 -8.31
CA ALA A 93 -8.29 9.26 -9.59
C ALA A 93 -8.96 8.17 -10.46
N ALA A 94 -8.50 6.91 -10.36
CA ALA A 94 -9.11 5.81 -11.09
C ALA A 94 -10.50 5.44 -10.57
N VAL A 95 -10.70 5.46 -9.25
CA VAL A 95 -12.03 5.36 -8.62
C VAL A 95 -12.97 6.47 -9.11
N LEU A 96 -12.42 7.63 -9.43
CA LEU A 96 -13.12 8.81 -9.94
C LEU A 96 -13.20 8.88 -11.48
N GLY A 97 -12.78 7.81 -12.19
CA GLY A 97 -12.98 7.65 -13.63
C GLY A 97 -11.77 7.97 -14.52
N VAL A 98 -10.58 8.20 -13.94
CA VAL A 98 -9.32 8.25 -14.70
C VAL A 98 -8.89 6.84 -15.06
N LYS A 99 -8.39 6.62 -16.27
CA LYS A 99 -7.83 5.31 -16.64
C LYS A 99 -6.35 5.26 -16.23
N PRO A 100 -5.94 4.33 -15.35
CA PRO A 100 -4.52 4.13 -15.06
C PRO A 100 -3.79 3.51 -16.24
N GLU A 101 -2.52 3.89 -16.40
CA GLU A 101 -1.61 3.37 -17.42
C GLU A 101 -0.31 2.91 -16.76
N PHE A 102 0.01 1.62 -16.87
CA PHE A 102 1.31 1.13 -16.45
C PHE A 102 2.38 1.49 -17.49
N LYS A 103 3.33 2.36 -17.13
CA LYS A 103 4.34 2.90 -18.03
C LYS A 103 5.63 3.21 -17.27
N THR A 104 6.78 3.04 -17.93
CA THR A 104 8.12 3.30 -17.37
C THR A 104 8.39 2.60 -16.03
N GLY A 105 7.83 1.40 -15.82
CA GLY A 105 8.03 0.63 -14.60
C GLY A 105 7.17 1.05 -13.40
N THR A 106 6.27 2.01 -13.59
CA THR A 106 5.31 2.50 -12.58
C THR A 106 3.92 2.62 -13.18
N VAL A 107 2.95 3.12 -12.42
CA VAL A 107 1.60 3.44 -12.90
C VAL A 107 1.37 4.95 -12.91
N TRP A 108 0.70 5.42 -13.96
CA TRP A 108 0.40 6.82 -14.20
C TRP A 108 -1.10 7.03 -14.34
N PHE A 109 -1.55 8.20 -13.88
CA PHE A 109 -2.94 8.60 -13.88
C PHE A 109 -3.00 9.97 -14.53
N SER A 110 -3.66 10.07 -15.68
CA SER A 110 -3.77 11.34 -16.38
C SER A 110 -5.07 11.40 -17.17
N ARG A 111 -5.86 12.42 -16.87
CA ARG A 111 -7.01 12.85 -17.66
C ARG A 111 -6.93 14.37 -17.81
N PRO A 112 -6.12 14.89 -18.75
CA PRO A 112 -5.83 16.32 -18.83
C PRO A 112 -7.12 17.13 -19.00
N THR A 113 -7.46 17.87 -17.96
CA THR A 113 -8.57 18.83 -17.92
C THR A 113 -7.97 20.21 -17.86
N LYS A 114 -8.43 21.12 -18.73
CA LYS A 114 -7.90 22.48 -18.72
C LYS A 114 -8.15 23.14 -17.36
N PRO A 115 -7.20 23.96 -16.84
CA PRO A 115 -7.36 24.60 -15.53
C PRO A 115 -8.67 25.39 -15.39
N GLU A 116 -9.15 26.05 -16.46
CA GLU A 116 -10.41 26.78 -16.45
C GLU A 116 -11.66 25.89 -16.26
N ASN A 117 -11.55 24.59 -16.54
CA ASN A 117 -12.66 23.63 -16.47
C ASN A 117 -12.54 22.65 -15.29
N ILE A 118 -11.46 22.72 -14.50
CA ILE A 118 -11.17 21.71 -13.47
C ILE A 118 -12.20 21.72 -12.34
N VAL A 119 -12.65 22.91 -11.93
CA VAL A 119 -13.62 23.07 -10.83
C VAL A 119 -14.94 22.43 -11.20
N GLU A 120 -15.53 22.83 -12.34
CA GLU A 120 -16.77 22.24 -12.86
C GLU A 120 -16.65 20.72 -13.02
N HIS A 121 -15.50 20.24 -13.51
CA HIS A 121 -15.26 18.81 -13.65
C HIS A 121 -15.30 18.10 -12.30
N LEU A 122 -14.58 18.58 -11.30
CA LEU A 122 -14.50 17.95 -9.99
C LEU A 122 -15.83 18.01 -9.22
N GLU A 123 -16.63 19.06 -9.39
CA GLU A 123 -17.98 19.12 -8.83
C GLU A 123 -18.93 18.06 -9.44
N SER A 124 -18.68 17.67 -10.70
CA SER A 124 -19.44 16.59 -11.35
C SER A 124 -18.98 15.19 -10.94
N VAL A 125 -17.75 15.07 -10.43
CA VAL A 125 -17.12 13.79 -10.07
C VAL A 125 -17.65 13.32 -8.72
N LYS A 126 -18.09 12.06 -8.67
CA LYS A 126 -18.56 11.39 -7.44
C LYS A 126 -17.97 10.01 -7.34
N ILE A 127 -17.81 9.53 -6.10
CA ILE A 127 -17.45 8.13 -5.86
C ILE A 127 -18.52 7.23 -6.49
N ASN A 128 -18.10 6.37 -7.40
CA ASN A 128 -18.96 5.38 -8.04
C ASN A 128 -18.60 3.98 -7.54
N GLN A 129 -19.47 3.37 -6.73
CA GLN A 129 -19.22 2.03 -6.20
C GLN A 129 -19.24 0.93 -7.29
N ASN A 130 -19.84 1.21 -8.45
CA ASN A 130 -19.81 0.33 -9.62
C ASN A 130 -18.53 0.50 -10.45
N ASN A 131 -17.62 1.42 -10.08
CA ASN A 131 -16.33 1.55 -10.73
C ASN A 131 -15.49 0.28 -10.50
N GLU A 132 -14.87 -0.24 -11.55
CA GLU A 132 -14.06 -1.46 -11.46
C GLU A 132 -12.91 -1.32 -10.45
N TRP A 133 -12.30 -0.14 -10.33
CA TRP A 133 -11.21 0.14 -9.39
C TRP A 133 -11.71 0.19 -7.96
N TYR A 134 -12.90 0.74 -7.73
CA TYR A 134 -13.53 0.72 -6.41
C TYR A 134 -13.70 -0.73 -5.91
N SER A 135 -14.32 -1.57 -6.74
CA SER A 135 -14.55 -2.97 -6.41
C SER A 135 -13.24 -3.78 -6.30
N ARG A 136 -12.27 -3.50 -7.18
CA ARG A 136 -10.97 -4.18 -7.20
C ARG A 136 -10.19 -3.93 -5.91
N LEU A 137 -10.07 -2.67 -5.50
CA LEU A 137 -9.34 -2.31 -4.29
C LEU A 137 -9.91 -3.02 -3.06
N LEU A 138 -11.23 -3.01 -2.89
CA LEU A 138 -11.88 -3.71 -1.78
C LEU A 138 -11.62 -5.22 -1.82
N LYS A 139 -11.82 -5.85 -2.98
CA LYS A 139 -11.65 -7.31 -3.14
C LYS A 139 -10.21 -7.74 -2.84
N ILE A 140 -9.22 -6.99 -3.32
CA ILE A 140 -7.80 -7.32 -3.20
C ILE A 140 -7.33 -7.12 -1.76
N THR A 141 -7.71 -6.01 -1.12
CA THR A 141 -7.41 -5.77 0.29
C THR A 141 -8.08 -6.81 1.19
N GLU A 142 -9.35 -7.16 0.93
CA GLU A 142 -10.06 -8.19 1.71
C GLU A 142 -9.41 -9.58 1.56
N TYR A 143 -9.05 -9.95 0.33
CA TYR A 143 -8.32 -11.20 0.06
C TYR A 143 -7.00 -11.24 0.83
N ALA A 144 -6.18 -10.20 0.72
CA ALA A 144 -4.89 -10.13 1.40
C ALA A 144 -5.05 -10.17 2.93
N ALA A 145 -6.07 -9.49 3.47
CA ALA A 145 -6.32 -9.45 4.91
C ALA A 145 -6.76 -10.81 5.46
N LYS A 146 -7.62 -11.53 4.73
CA LYS A 146 -8.03 -12.91 5.07
C LYS A 146 -6.82 -13.85 5.10
N ARG A 147 -5.92 -13.73 4.12
CA ARG A 147 -4.71 -14.53 4.04
C ARG A 147 -3.69 -14.20 5.15
N ALA A 148 -3.53 -12.92 5.48
CA ALA A 148 -2.64 -12.48 6.54
C ALA A 148 -2.99 -13.08 7.92
N GLY A 149 -4.30 -13.14 8.22
CA GLY A 149 -4.81 -13.65 9.49
C GLY A 149 -4.17 -12.92 10.67
N LYS A 150 -3.41 -13.65 11.49
CA LYS A 150 -2.70 -13.09 12.66
C LYS A 150 -1.19 -12.88 12.43
N ASN A 151 -0.67 -13.29 11.27
CA ASN A 151 0.79 -13.42 11.06
C ASN A 151 1.45 -12.09 10.65
N TYR A 152 0.69 -11.19 10.02
CA TYR A 152 1.14 -9.89 9.55
C TYR A 152 -0.06 -8.96 9.33
N VAL A 153 0.17 -7.70 8.95
CA VAL A 153 -0.88 -6.71 8.64
C VAL A 153 -0.89 -6.37 7.16
N ILE A 154 -2.05 -5.93 6.68
CA ILE A 154 -2.21 -5.38 5.34
C ILE A 154 -2.36 -3.88 5.46
N SER A 155 -1.49 -3.14 4.78
CA SER A 155 -1.65 -1.70 4.62
C SER A 155 -2.78 -1.41 3.62
N ILE A 156 -3.34 -0.21 3.69
CA ILE A 156 -4.12 0.33 2.58
C ILE A 156 -3.21 0.52 1.36
N THR A 157 -3.74 0.39 0.13
CA THR A 157 -3.02 0.88 -1.05
C THR A 157 -2.75 2.38 -0.89
N ASP A 158 -1.75 2.90 -1.60
CA ASP A 158 -1.51 4.33 -1.63
C ASP A 158 -2.68 4.99 -2.35
N ILE A 159 -3.47 5.74 -1.59
CA ILE A 159 -4.63 6.48 -2.07
C ILE A 159 -4.28 7.92 -2.46
N GLY A 160 -3.00 8.30 -2.30
CA GLY A 160 -2.49 9.65 -2.54
C GLY A 160 -3.07 10.70 -1.60
N GLY A 161 -2.54 11.92 -1.72
CA GLY A 161 -3.14 13.11 -1.17
C GLY A 161 -4.21 13.71 -2.10
N VAL A 162 -4.94 14.70 -1.58
CA VAL A 162 -5.91 15.48 -2.37
C VAL A 162 -5.24 16.13 -3.59
N LEU A 163 -4.00 16.64 -3.43
CA LEU A 163 -3.25 17.27 -4.50
C LEU A 163 -2.73 16.27 -5.54
N ASP A 164 -2.34 15.06 -5.13
CA ASP A 164 -1.91 14.00 -6.06
C ASP A 164 -3.08 13.54 -6.94
N THR A 165 -4.26 13.40 -6.32
CA THR A 165 -5.49 13.08 -7.04
C THR A 165 -5.84 14.21 -8.02
N LEU A 166 -5.80 15.48 -7.58
CA LEU A 166 -6.05 16.65 -8.43
C LEU A 166 -5.08 16.71 -9.61
N SER A 167 -3.79 16.47 -9.37
CA SER A 167 -2.75 16.45 -10.41
C SER A 167 -3.06 15.44 -11.52
N SER A 168 -3.69 14.31 -11.17
CA SER A 168 -4.09 13.29 -12.14
C SER A 168 -5.18 13.78 -13.12
N PHE A 169 -5.97 14.80 -12.74
CA PHE A 169 -6.97 15.45 -13.59
C PHE A 169 -6.44 16.67 -14.35
N LEU A 170 -5.32 17.26 -13.93
CA LEU A 170 -4.67 18.35 -14.67
C LEU A 170 -3.67 17.81 -15.69
N GLY A 171 -3.09 16.64 -15.42
CA GLY A 171 -1.97 16.07 -16.16
C GLY A 171 -0.63 16.67 -15.72
N PRO A 172 0.49 15.97 -15.97
CA PRO A 172 1.81 16.54 -15.77
C PRO A 172 2.01 17.63 -16.84
N THR A 173 2.06 18.89 -16.40
CA THR A 173 2.41 20.04 -17.26
C THR A 173 3.84 19.96 -17.76
#